data_AF-A0A7Y5KIV9-F1
#
_entry.id   AF-A0A7Y5KIV9-F1
#
_cell.length_a   1.000
_cell.length_b   1.000
_cell.length_c   1.000
_cell.angle_alpha   90.00
_cell.angle_beta   90.00
_cell.angle_gamma   90.00
#
_symmetry.space_group_name_H-M   'P 1'
#
loop_
_entity.id
_entity.type
_entity.pdbx_description
1 polymer ?
#
loop_
_entity_poly.entity_id
_entity_poly.type
_entity_poly.pdbx_seq_one_letter_code
_entity_poly.pdbx_strand_id
1 'polypeptide(L)'
;MPTIPPHIIDEVRYATDIVSVVSDYVTLKKSGRNFVGLCPFHAEKTPSFSVNAEKQIFHCFGCGVGGSAFAFVQKIEGVSFPEAVRALAKRAGVAIPEP
;
A
#
# COMPACT_ATOMS: atom_id res chain seq x y z
N MET A 1 23.95 -2.57 -1.78
CA MET A 1 22.74 -3.01 -2.51
C MET A 1 22.53 -2.05 -3.67
N PRO A 2 22.30 -2.52 -4.90
CA PRO A 2 22.02 -1.61 -6.01
C PRO A 2 20.74 -0.84 -5.72
N THR A 3 20.82 0.48 -5.88
CA THR A 3 19.70 1.38 -5.67
C THR A 3 18.75 1.25 -6.86
N ILE A 4 17.45 1.05 -6.59
CA ILE A 4 16.43 1.06 -7.65
C ILE A 4 16.40 2.48 -8.24
N PRO A 5 16.50 2.66 -9.57
CA PRO A 5 16.48 3.99 -10.17
C PRO A 5 15.20 4.75 -9.80
N PRO A 6 15.27 6.06 -9.48
CA PRO A 6 14.09 6.83 -9.06
C PRO A 6 12.92 6.78 -10.04
N HIS A 7 13.20 6.81 -11.34
CA HIS A 7 12.16 6.73 -12.38
C HIS A 7 11.39 5.41 -12.36
N ILE A 8 12.05 4.29 -12.02
CA ILE A 8 11.39 2.98 -11.87
C ILE A 8 10.49 2.99 -10.63
N ILE A 9 10.92 3.62 -9.54
CA ILE A 9 10.10 3.75 -8.33
C ILE A 9 8.81 4.53 -8.64
N ASP A 10 8.93 5.60 -9.43
CA ASP A 10 7.78 6.39 -9.86
C ASP A 10 6.87 5.59 -10.82
N GLU A 11 7.43 4.84 -11.76
CA GLU A 11 6.67 3.94 -12.63
C GLU A 11 5.86 2.91 -11.83
N VAL A 12 6.49 2.24 -10.86
CA VAL A 12 5.81 1.31 -9.94
C VAL A 12 4.72 2.03 -9.16
N ARG A 13 4.96 3.27 -8.69
CA ARG A 13 3.96 4.07 -7.98
C ARG A 13 2.74 4.34 -8.86
N TYR A 14 2.94 4.74 -10.12
CA TYR A 14 1.84 5.05 -11.04
C TYR A 14 1.09 3.80 -11.52
N ALA A 15 1.78 2.67 -11.64
CA ALA A 15 1.17 1.40 -12.02
C ALA A 15 0.49 0.66 -10.85
N THR A 16 0.60 1.19 -9.62
CA THR A 16 0.00 0.60 -8.42
C THR A 16 -1.30 1.33 -8.05
N ASP A 17 -2.38 0.57 -7.86
CA ASP A 17 -3.58 1.06 -7.19
C ASP A 17 -3.61 0.60 -5.73
N ILE A 18 -3.60 1.57 -4.79
CA ILE A 18 -3.63 1.28 -3.36
C ILE A 18 -4.88 0.52 -2.93
N VAL A 19 -6.04 0.74 -3.57
CA VAL A 19 -7.27 0.04 -3.19
C VAL A 19 -7.12 -1.45 -3.51
N SER A 20 -6.64 -1.77 -4.71
CA SER A 20 -6.30 -3.14 -5.09
C SER A 20 -5.29 -3.75 -4.11
N VAL A 21 -4.20 -3.05 -3.79
CA VAL A 21 -3.16 -3.56 -2.87
C VAL A 21 -3.71 -3.89 -1.50
N VAL A 22 -4.44 -2.97 -0.88
CA VAL A 22 -5.00 -3.19 0.46
C VAL A 22 -6.07 -4.29 0.43
N SER A 23 -6.87 -4.37 -0.63
CA SER A 23 -7.99 -5.32 -0.72
C SER A 23 -7.56 -6.78 -0.69
N ASP A 24 -6.29 -7.08 -0.98
CA ASP A 24 -5.74 -8.43 -0.85
C ASP A 24 -5.55 -8.87 0.61
N TYR A 25 -5.46 -7.92 1.54
CA TYR A 25 -5.21 -8.18 2.96
C TYR A 25 -6.41 -7.80 3.84
N VAL A 26 -7.21 -6.82 3.43
CA VAL A 26 -8.30 -6.26 4.23
C VAL A 26 -9.58 -6.26 3.40
N THR A 27 -10.66 -6.80 3.98
CA THR A 27 -11.98 -6.64 3.40
C THR A 27 -12.43 -5.19 3.52
N LEU A 28 -12.51 -4.50 2.39
CA LEU A 28 -12.91 -3.11 2.29
C LEU A 28 -14.36 -2.98 1.79
N LYS A 29 -15.08 -2.00 2.35
CA LYS A 29 -16.40 -1.57 1.88
C LYS A 29 -16.34 -0.12 1.43
N LYS A 30 -16.95 0.20 0.28
CA LYS A 30 -17.01 1.57 -0.22
C LYS A 30 -17.88 2.44 0.70
N SER A 31 -17.37 3.61 1.08
CA SER A 31 -18.06 4.62 1.89
C SER A 31 -17.76 6.01 1.33
N GLY A 32 -18.71 6.55 0.56
CA GLY A 32 -18.52 7.80 -0.19
C GLY A 32 -17.34 7.70 -1.16
N ARG A 33 -16.34 8.56 -0.98
CA ARG A 33 -15.10 8.60 -1.78
C ARG A 33 -14.00 7.65 -1.28
N ASN A 34 -14.18 7.07 -0.09
CA ASN A 34 -13.19 6.22 0.55
C ASN A 34 -13.66 4.76 0.56
N PHE A 35 -12.75 3.88 0.94
CA PHE A 35 -13.01 2.49 1.28
C PHE A 35 -12.65 2.28 2.74
N VAL A 36 -13.49 1.57 3.50
CA VAL A 36 -13.31 1.40 4.94
C VAL A 36 -13.31 -0.08 5.34
N GLY A 37 -12.53 -0.42 6.37
CA GLY A 37 -12.39 -1.78 6.89
C GLY A 37 -11.84 -1.80 8.32
N LEU A 38 -11.66 -3.01 8.85
CA LEU A 38 -10.92 -3.20 10.11
C LEU A 38 -9.43 -3.01 9.85
N CYS A 39 -8.74 -2.36 10.77
CA CYS A 39 -7.31 -2.14 10.65
C CYS A 39 -6.54 -3.46 10.82
N PRO A 40 -5.63 -3.81 9.89
CA PRO A 40 -4.80 -5.00 10.04
C PRO A 40 -3.63 -4.80 11.02
N PHE A 41 -3.38 -3.56 11.46
CA PHE A 41 -2.23 -3.19 12.27
C PHE A 41 -2.51 -3.09 13.77
N HIS A 42 -3.78 -3.13 14.19
CA HIS A 42 -4.16 -3.19 15.60
C HIS A 42 -5.51 -3.88 15.76
N ALA A 43 -5.74 -4.50 16.92
CA ALA A 43 -7.00 -5.19 17.19
C ALA A 43 -8.12 -4.19 17.53
N GLU A 44 -9.17 -4.19 16.73
CA GLU A 44 -10.36 -3.35 16.93
C GLU A 44 -11.66 -4.10 16.54
N LYS A 45 -12.81 -3.63 17.05
CA LYS A 45 -14.14 -4.17 16.70
C LYS A 45 -14.91 -3.29 15.72
N THR A 46 -14.56 -2.02 15.65
CA THR A 46 -15.20 -1.01 14.80
C THR A 46 -14.24 -0.61 13.68
N PRO A 47 -14.68 -0.58 12.41
CA PRO A 47 -13.82 -0.17 11.29
C PRO A 47 -13.26 1.24 11.49
N SER A 48 -11.94 1.37 11.61
CA SER A 48 -11.26 2.68 11.63
C SER A 48 -10.24 2.85 10.50
N PHE A 49 -10.03 1.82 9.68
CA PHE A 49 -9.12 1.85 8.55
C PHE A 49 -9.80 2.40 7.31
N SER A 50 -9.21 3.41 6.68
CA SER A 50 -9.73 4.10 5.49
C SER A 50 -8.68 4.15 4.39
N VAL A 51 -9.08 3.87 3.16
CA VAL A 51 -8.28 4.01 1.93
C VAL A 51 -8.95 5.03 1.02
N ASN A 52 -8.18 5.98 0.50
CA ASN A 52 -8.64 6.96 -0.46
C ASN A 52 -8.00 6.67 -1.83
N ALA A 53 -8.82 6.29 -2.80
CA ALA A 53 -8.39 5.93 -4.15
C ALA A 53 -7.82 7.11 -4.93
N GLU A 54 -8.39 8.31 -4.77
CA GLU A 54 -7.96 9.50 -5.51
C GLU A 54 -6.59 10.00 -5.03
N LYS A 55 -6.38 9.99 -3.71
CA LYS A 55 -5.13 10.42 -3.07
C LYS A 55 -4.07 9.31 -3.03
N GLN A 56 -4.44 8.07 -3.36
CA GLN A 56 -3.56 6.90 -3.29
C GLN A 56 -2.90 6.72 -1.91
N ILE A 57 -3.67 6.90 -0.83
CA ILE A 57 -3.21 6.76 0.56
C ILE A 57 -4.20 5.97 1.42
N PHE A 58 -3.68 5.39 2.51
CA PHE A 58 -4.45 4.82 3.59
C PHE A 58 -4.20 5.56 4.91
N HIS A 59 -5.17 5.49 5.82
CA HIS A 59 -5.03 5.97 7.19
C HIS A 59 -5.97 5.19 8.12
N CYS A 60 -5.49 4.83 9.30
CA CYS A 60 -6.29 4.29 10.38
C CYS A 60 -6.51 5.36 11.44
N PHE A 61 -7.77 5.71 11.69
CA PHE A 61 -8.14 6.69 12.70
C PHE A 61 -8.03 6.17 14.15
N GLY A 62 -7.95 4.85 14.34
CA GLY A 62 -7.79 4.23 15.67
C GLY A 62 -6.34 4.25 16.18
N CYS A 63 -5.37 3.88 15.33
CA CYS A 63 -3.96 3.78 15.72
C CYS A 63 -3.01 4.75 15.00
N GLY A 64 -3.54 5.61 14.11
CA GLY A 64 -2.78 6.66 13.43
C GLY A 64 -1.89 6.20 12.27
N VAL A 65 -1.76 4.89 12.03
CA VAL A 65 -0.94 4.37 10.93
C VAL A 65 -1.51 4.82 9.58
N GLY A 66 -0.64 5.25 8.68
CA GLY A 66 -1.02 5.70 7.35
C GLY A 66 0.16 5.78 6.41
N GLY A 67 -0.12 6.00 5.13
CA GLY A 67 0.90 6.16 4.09
C GLY A 67 0.41 5.75 2.71
N SER A 68 1.37 5.57 1.80
CA SER A 68 1.15 5.08 0.44
C SER A 68 1.07 3.55 0.38
N ALA A 69 0.85 3.00 -0.82
CA ALA A 69 0.90 1.56 -1.05
C ALA A 69 2.24 0.93 -0.63
N PHE A 70 3.38 1.60 -0.87
CA PHE A 70 4.68 1.14 -0.37
C PHE A 70 4.71 1.04 1.15
N ALA A 71 4.26 2.09 1.85
CA ALA A 71 4.25 2.11 3.31
C ALA A 71 3.31 1.04 3.89
N PHE A 72 2.21 0.73 3.20
CA PHE A 72 1.33 -0.37 3.57
C PHE A 72 2.05 -1.71 3.47
N VAL A 73 2.65 -2.02 2.32
CA VAL A 73 3.39 -3.28 2.07
C VAL A 73 4.54 -3.46 3.05
N GLN A 74 5.34 -2.41 3.26
CA GLN A 74 6.43 -2.43 4.25
C GLN A 74 5.94 -2.83 5.65
N LYS A 75 4.80 -2.30 6.07
CA LYS A 75 4.26 -2.55 7.41
C LYS A 75 3.58 -3.91 7.53
N ILE A 76 2.81 -4.31 6.51
CA ILE A 76 2.01 -5.54 6.57
C ILE A 76 2.88 -6.78 6.35
N GLU A 77 3.93 -6.67 5.52
CA GLU A 77 4.86 -7.78 5.25
C GLU A 77 6.15 -7.70 6.08
N GLY A 78 6.39 -6.59 6.79
CA GLY A 78 7.60 -6.41 7.60
C GLY A 78 8.87 -6.26 6.77
N VAL A 79 8.77 -5.69 5.57
CA VAL A 79 9.87 -5.58 4.59
C VAL A 79 10.41 -4.15 4.47
N SER A 80 11.64 -4.04 3.99
CA SER A 80 12.28 -2.75 3.68
C SER A 80 11.64 -2.06 2.47
N PHE A 81 11.92 -0.77 2.29
CA PHE A 81 11.37 -0.01 1.16
C PHE A 81 11.76 -0.61 -0.21
N PRO A 82 13.03 -0.98 -0.48
CA PRO A 82 13.38 -1.60 -1.75
C PRO A 82 12.72 -2.96 -1.99
N GLU A 83 12.42 -3.72 -0.93
CA GLU A 83 11.68 -4.98 -1.03
C GLU A 83 10.21 -4.72 -1.36
N ALA A 84 9.57 -3.76 -0.69
CA ALA A 84 8.20 -3.33 -1.01
C ALA A 84 8.07 -2.81 -2.45
N VAL A 85 9.06 -2.05 -2.94
CA VAL A 85 9.09 -1.60 -4.34
C VAL A 85 9.16 -2.80 -5.28
N ARG A 86 10.00 -3.81 -5.00
CA ARG A 86 10.09 -5.03 -5.82
C ARG A 86 8.79 -5.85 -5.80
N ALA A 87 8.15 -5.99 -4.63
CA ALA A 87 6.88 -6.68 -4.49
C ALA A 87 5.80 -6.03 -5.35
N LEU A 88 5.68 -4.69 -5.29
CA LEU A 88 4.71 -3.96 -6.08
C LEU A 88 5.07 -3.90 -7.57
N ALA A 89 6.35 -3.82 -7.93
CA ALA A 89 6.79 -3.89 -9.31
C ALA A 89 6.41 -5.21 -9.98
N LYS A 90 6.62 -6.34 -9.28
CA LYS A 90 6.21 -7.66 -9.74
C LYS A 90 4.70 -7.75 -9.96
N ARG A 91 3.90 -7.17 -9.04
CA ARG A 91 2.44 -7.10 -9.17
C ARG A 91 2.01 -6.25 -10.36
N ALA A 92 2.66 -5.11 -10.55
CA ALA A 92 2.34 -4.14 -11.59
C ALA A 92 2.90 -4.50 -12.98
N GLY A 93 3.75 -5.54 -13.08
CA GLY A 93 4.42 -5.91 -14.33
C GLY A 93 5.56 -4.96 -14.73
N VAL A 94 6.07 -4.16 -13.79
CA VAL A 94 7.20 -3.25 -14.02
C VAL A 94 8.51 -3.99 -13.79
N ALA A 95 9.38 -4.01 -14.79
CA ALA A 95 10.69 -4.65 -14.69
C ALA A 95 11.65 -3.77 -13.87
N ILE A 96 12.27 -4.34 -12.85
CA ILE A 96 13.38 -3.69 -12.14
C ILE A 96 14.67 -4.28 -12.71
N PRO A 97 15.58 -3.45 -13.27
CA PRO A 97 16.88 -3.93 -13.72
C PRO A 97 17.62 -4.58 -12.56
N GLU A 98 18.02 -5.84 -12.71
CA GLU A 98 19.01 -6.46 -11.83
C GLU A 98 20.41 -5.93 -12.22
N PRO A 99 21.29 -5.70 -11.24
CA PRO A 99 22.68 -5.29 -11.49
C PRO A 99 23.47 -6.33 -12.29
#